data_AF-A0A961Y4I2-F1
#
_entry.id   AF-A0A961Y4I2-F1
#
_cell.length_a   1.000
_cell.length_b   1.000
_cell.length_c   1.000
_cell.angle_alpha   90.00
_cell.angle_beta   90.00
_cell.angle_gamma   90.00
#
_symmetry.space_group_name_H-M   'P 1'
#
loop_
_entity.id
_entity.type
_entity.pdbx_description
1 polymer ?
#
loop_
_entity_poly.entity_id
_entity_poly.type
_entity_poly.pdbx_seq_one_letter_code
_entity_poly.pdbx_strand_id
1 'polypeptide(L)' 'FDIACGQIDIGNALTEMAMPMTKGVPQADGSIAIEATMDPQHVANAVVHMASLPLEANVLFMTVMATKMPFVGRG' A
#
# COMPACT_ATOMS: atom_id res chain seq x y z
N PHE A 1 -5.02 28.51 -8.69
CA PHE A 1 -4.88 27.32 -9.54
C PHE A 1 -5.76 26.25 -8.95
N ASP A 2 -6.55 25.58 -9.77
CA ASP A 2 -7.48 24.52 -9.34
C ASP A 2 -6.83 23.15 -9.62
N ILE A 3 -5.67 22.90 -9.00
CA ILE A 3 -4.89 21.67 -9.19
C ILE A 3 -4.64 21.05 -7.82
N ALA A 4 -5.20 19.87 -7.60
CA ALA A 4 -4.92 19.02 -6.45
C ALA A 4 -3.86 17.97 -6.81
N CYS A 5 -3.00 17.62 -5.85
CA CYS A 5 -1.99 16.57 -5.99
C CYS A 5 -1.96 15.73 -4.71
N GLY A 6 -1.80 14.42 -4.84
CA GLY A 6 -1.75 13.50 -3.72
C GLY A 6 -0.89 12.28 -4.03
N GLN A 7 -0.53 11.54 -2.98
CA GLN A 7 0.27 10.33 -3.05
C GLN A 7 -0.43 9.18 -2.32
N ILE A 8 -0.31 7.98 -2.88
CA ILE A 8 -0.72 6.72 -2.23
C ILE A 8 0.48 5.78 -2.13
N ASP A 9 0.79 5.36 -0.91
CA ASP A 9 1.78 4.33 -0.62
C ASP A 9 1.07 2.98 -0.48
N ILE A 10 1.56 1.97 -1.21
CA ILE A 10 0.92 0.65 -1.29
C ILE A 10 1.84 -0.40 -0.66
N GLY A 11 1.36 -1.08 0.37
CA GLY A 11 2.04 -2.19 1.03
C GLY A 11 1.43 -3.54 0.66
N ASN A 12 2.20 -4.38 -0.04
CA ASN A 12 1.89 -5.79 -0.32
C ASN A 12 0.51 -6.07 -0.96
N ALA A 13 0.12 -5.29 -1.97
CA ALA A 13 -0.98 -5.66 -2.87
C ALA A 13 -0.56 -6.81 -3.80
N LEU A 14 -1.33 -7.90 -3.86
CA LEU A 14 -0.96 -9.14 -4.56
C LEU A 14 -1.03 -8.99 -6.10
N THR A 15 0.00 -8.37 -6.66
CA THR A 15 0.29 -8.31 -8.10
C THR A 15 1.52 -9.15 -8.43
N GLU A 16 1.91 -9.22 -9.70
CA GLU A 16 3.17 -9.87 -10.11
C GLU A 16 4.39 -9.32 -9.36
N MET A 17 4.39 -8.02 -9.04
CA MET A 17 5.47 -7.35 -8.29
C MET A 17 5.56 -7.83 -6.83
N ALA A 18 4.43 -8.20 -6.22
CA ALA A 18 4.37 -8.65 -4.82
C ALA A 18 4.43 -10.18 -4.68
N MET A 19 4.49 -10.94 -5.78
CA MET A 19 4.66 -12.40 -5.74
C MET A 19 5.83 -12.87 -4.86
N PRO A 20 7.01 -12.21 -4.82
CA PRO A 20 8.10 -12.62 -3.92
C PRO A 20 7.71 -12.61 -2.43
N MET A 21 6.83 -11.69 -2.02
CA MET A 21 6.36 -11.58 -0.63
C MET A 21 5.67 -12.87 -0.16
N THR A 22 5.00 -13.57 -1.07
CA THR A 22 4.34 -14.86 -0.81
C THR A 22 5.31 -16.05 -0.73
N LYS A 23 6.54 -15.89 -1.23
CA LYS A 23 7.57 -16.94 -1.28
C LYS A 23 8.64 -16.77 -0.21
N GLY A 24 8.70 -15.60 0.41
CA GLY A 24 9.65 -15.25 1.45
C GLY A 24 10.59 -14.14 1.00
N VAL A 25 10.79 -13.16 1.87
CA VAL A 25 11.70 -12.03 1.66
C VAL A 25 12.52 -11.73 2.93
N PRO A 26 13.70 -11.10 2.80
CA PRO A 26 14.52 -10.72 3.94
C PRO A 26 13.78 -9.84 4.94
N GLN A 27 13.86 -10.22 6.22
CA GLN A 27 13.31 -9.49 7.34
C GLN A 27 14.41 -8.69 8.06
N ALA A 28 14.02 -7.78 8.94
CA ALA A 28 14.96 -6.92 9.65
C ALA A 28 15.91 -7.68 10.60
N ASP A 29 15.49 -8.85 11.11
CA ASP A 29 16.33 -9.76 11.90
C ASP A 29 17.27 -10.64 11.05
N GLY A 30 17.26 -10.47 9.73
CA GLY A 30 18.06 -11.22 8.77
C GLY A 30 17.47 -12.57 8.35
N SER A 31 16.31 -12.96 8.89
CA SER A 31 15.61 -14.18 8.46
C SER A 31 14.89 -14.00 7.11
N ILE A 32 14.49 -15.11 6.48
CA ILE A 32 13.59 -15.10 5.31
C ILE A 32 12.20 -15.53 5.79
N ALA A 33 11.19 -14.69 5.60
CA ALA A 33 9.82 -14.99 5.99
C ALA A 33 8.81 -14.54 4.93
N ILE A 34 7.68 -15.25 4.86
CA ILE A 34 6.53 -14.88 4.02
C ILE A 34 5.84 -13.68 4.65
N GLU A 35 5.51 -12.68 3.84
CA GLU A 35 4.73 -11.53 4.27
C GLU A 35 3.27 -11.64 3.82
N ALA A 36 2.37 -11.10 4.64
CA ALA A 36 0.97 -11.01 4.29
C ALA A 36 0.77 -10.10 3.08
N THR A 37 -0.19 -10.46 2.22
CA THR A 37 -0.62 -9.67 1.08
C THR A 37 -2.10 -9.30 1.20
N MET A 38 -2.54 -8.34 0.40
CA MET A 38 -3.93 -7.93 0.28
C MET A 38 -4.39 -7.95 -1.18
N ASP A 39 -5.70 -8.03 -1.39
CA ASP A 39 -6.30 -7.91 -2.73
C ASP A 39 -6.02 -6.51 -3.32
N PRO A 40 -5.43 -6.41 -4.53
CA PRO A 40 -5.25 -5.14 -5.23
C PRO A 40 -6.53 -4.31 -5.41
N GLN A 41 -7.72 -4.93 -5.37
CA GLN A 41 -8.99 -4.22 -5.43
C GLN A 41 -9.13 -3.17 -4.32
N HIS A 42 -8.52 -3.37 -3.15
CA HIS A 42 -8.53 -2.36 -2.08
C HIS A 42 -7.77 -1.09 -2.46
N VAL A 43 -6.65 -1.22 -3.19
CA VAL A 43 -5.90 -0.07 -3.74
C VAL A 43 -6.72 0.64 -4.79
N ALA A 44 -7.36 -0.10 -5.70
CA ALA A 44 -8.21 0.48 -6.73
C ALA A 44 -9.36 1.31 -6.12
N ASN A 45 -10.02 0.76 -5.09
CA ASN A 45 -11.09 1.47 -4.37
C ASN A 45 -10.58 2.75 -3.69
N ALA A 46 -9.36 2.71 -3.12
CA ALA A 46 -8.74 3.87 -2.50
C ALA A 46 -8.45 4.98 -3.52
N VAL A 47 -7.89 4.63 -4.70
CA VAL A 47 -7.65 5.58 -5.79
C VAL A 47 -8.96 6.18 -6.31
N VAL A 48 -10.00 5.36 -6.48
CA VAL A 48 -11.35 5.86 -6.86
C VAL A 48 -11.87 6.85 -5.83
N HIS A 49 -11.71 6.58 -4.54
CA HIS A 49 -12.10 7.51 -3.50
C HIS A 49 -11.33 8.84 -3.60
N MET A 50 -10.00 8.81 -3.74
CA MET A 50 -9.18 10.01 -3.92
C MET A 50 -9.65 10.84 -5.13
N ALA A 51 -9.93 10.17 -6.26
CA ALA A 51 -10.38 10.81 -7.49
C ALA A 51 -11.83 11.31 -7.44
N SER A 52 -12.65 10.81 -6.52
CA SER A 52 -14.06 11.21 -6.37
C SER A 52 -14.25 12.55 -5.65
N LEU A 53 -13.19 13.10 -5.05
CA LEU A 53 -13.25 14.35 -4.30
C LEU A 53 -13.36 15.57 -5.23
N PRO A 54 -14.13 16.61 -4.83
CA PRO A 54 -14.12 17.89 -5.54
C PRO A 54 -12.74 18.56 -5.40
N LEU A 55 -12.38 19.48 -6.30
CA LEU A 55 -11.06 20.13 -6.31
C LEU A 55 -10.77 20.97 -5.05
N GLU A 56 -11.79 21.32 -4.25
CA GLU A 56 -11.61 21.95 -2.93
C GLU A 56 -11.13 20.99 -1.82
N ALA A 57 -11.16 19.68 -2.07
CA ALA A 57 -10.78 18.64 -1.11
C ALA A 57 -9.69 17.75 -1.71
N ASN A 58 -8.75 17.31 -0.86
CA ASN A 58 -7.62 16.52 -1.32
C ASN A 58 -7.17 15.51 -0.26
N VAL A 59 -6.85 14.30 -0.71
CA VAL A 59 -6.05 13.35 0.07
C VAL A 59 -4.60 13.56 -0.30
N LEU A 60 -3.87 14.31 0.52
CA LEU A 60 -2.47 14.61 0.25
C LEU A 60 -1.59 13.35 0.36
N PHE A 61 -1.82 12.52 1.38
CA PHE A 61 -1.11 11.26 1.60
C PHE A 61 -2.07 10.18 2.09
N MET A 62 -1.90 8.96 1.57
CA MET A 62 -2.60 7.78 2.03
C MET A 62 -1.65 6.58 2.01
N THR A 63 -1.69 5.72 3.03
CA THR A 63 -1.03 4.42 3.01
C THR A 63 -2.09 3.33 3.09
N VAL A 64 -2.07 2.40 2.12
CA VAL A 64 -2.92 1.20 2.13
C VAL A 64 -2.02 -0.02 2.10
N MET A 65 -2.13 -0.88 3.11
CA MET A 65 -1.19 -1.97 3.33
C MET A 65 -1.88 -3.23 3.82
N ALA A 66 -1.31 -4.39 3.50
CA ALA A 66 -1.70 -5.65 4.12
C ALA A 66 -1.50 -5.56 5.65
N THR A 67 -2.57 -5.72 6.43
CA THR A 67 -2.56 -5.40 7.87
C THR A 67 -1.47 -6.12 8.68
N LYS A 68 -1.05 -7.31 8.24
CA LYS A 68 -0.05 -8.14 8.93
C LYS A 68 1.34 -8.08 8.30
N MET A 69 1.57 -7.22 7.31
CA MET A 69 2.92 -7.03 6.79
C MET A 69 3.77 -6.22 7.80
N PRO A 70 5.08 -6.51 7.91
CA PRO A 70 5.97 -5.73 8.76
C PRO A 70 6.16 -4.33 8.17
N PHE A 71 5.74 -3.30 8.91
CA PHE A 71 5.95 -1.90 8.50
C PHE A 71 5.95 -0.97 9.72
N VAL A 72 4.85 -0.95 10.47
CA VAL A 72 4.71 -0.13 11.69
C VAL A 72 5.15 -0.92 12.92
N GLY A 73 6.47 -1.02 13.13
CA GLY A 73 7.08 -1.72 14.26
C GLY A 73 8.57 -1.42 14.36
N ARG A 74 9.24 -1.95 15.41
CA ARG A 74 10.70 -2.00 15.44
C ARG A 74 11.13 -3.25 14.68
N GLY A 75 11.88 -3.07 13.60
CA GLY A 75 12.62 -4.13 12.91
C GLY A 75 13.85 -4.55 13.69
#